data_AF-K1LS67-F1
#
_entry.id   AF-K1LS67-F1
#
_cell.length_a   1.000
_cell.length_b   1.000
_cell.length_c   1.000
_cell.angle_alpha   90.00
_cell.angle_beta   90.00
_cell.angle_gamma   90.00
#
_symmetry.space_group_name_H-M   'P 1'
#
loop_
_entity.id
_entity.type
_entity.pdbx_description
1 polymer ?
#
loop_
_entity_poly.entity_id
_entity_poly.type
_entity_poly.pdbx_seq_one_letter_code
_entity_poly.pdbx_strand_id
1 'polypeptide(L)'
;MILMSEIVKNQKIINFEKPKASQVSTEMHMKKAKRSYMSFFVHFAAIICLAFALISCVRAHKALSQSQAQLTEAQTAFKQTQNKYQAVQLEYQRSQDPEYLAKLARRDYFYSKEGEIIFDIESDKMDDYQIFSNTK
;
A
#
# COMPACT_ATOMS: atom_id res chain seq x y z
N MET A 1 43.26 -96.61 48.48
CA MET A 1 44.16 -95.95 47.52
C MET A 1 43.52 -96.11 46.15
N ILE A 2 42.57 -95.23 45.78
CA ILE A 2 42.77 -93.92 45.09
C ILE A 2 43.46 -94.20 43.76
N LEU A 3 42.78 -94.17 42.60
CA LEU A 3 42.43 -92.99 41.80
C LEU A 3 41.34 -93.44 40.79
N MET A 4 40.12 -92.92 40.73
CA MET A 4 39.68 -91.56 40.38
C MET A 4 40.11 -91.10 38.98
N SER A 5 39.12 -91.00 38.06
CA SER A 5 39.08 -90.31 36.74
C SER A 5 38.51 -91.27 35.67
N GLU A 6 37.43 -91.04 34.93
CA GLU A 6 36.54 -89.91 34.77
C GLU A 6 35.20 -90.41 34.21
N ILE A 7 34.11 -89.98 34.83
CA ILE A 7 32.78 -90.02 34.23
C ILE A 7 32.77 -88.90 33.18
N VAL A 8 32.98 -89.21 31.90
CA VAL A 8 32.75 -88.23 30.84
C VAL A 8 31.24 -88.10 30.66
N LYS A 9 30.68 -87.20 31.47
CA LYS A 9 29.31 -86.72 31.39
C LYS A 9 29.20 -86.00 30.04
N ASN A 10 28.70 -86.70 29.02
CA ASN A 10 28.39 -86.11 27.72
C ASN A 10 27.21 -85.13 27.88
N GLN A 11 27.52 -83.91 28.33
CA GLN A 11 26.59 -82.81 28.38
C GLN A 11 26.52 -82.25 26.96
N LYS A 12 25.52 -82.68 26.20
CA LYS A 12 25.14 -82.03 24.95
C LYS A 12 24.83 -80.57 25.29
N ILE A 13 25.78 -79.67 25.00
CA ILE A 13 25.60 -78.23 25.15
C ILE A 13 24.54 -77.85 24.11
N ILE A 14 23.29 -77.74 24.56
CA ILE A 14 22.21 -77.17 23.78
C ILE A 14 22.50 -75.66 23.68
N ASN A 15 22.94 -75.21 22.50
CA ASN A 15 23.00 -73.80 22.20
C ASN A 15 21.59 -73.23 22.32
N PHE A 16 21.34 -72.47 23.38
CA PHE A 16 20.14 -71.65 23.49
C PHE A 16 20.28 -70.49 22.51
N GLU A 17 19.78 -70.68 21.29
CA GLU A 17 19.53 -69.58 20.39
C GLU A 17 18.43 -68.71 21.01
N LYS A 18 18.79 -67.47 21.36
CA LYS A 18 17.85 -66.51 21.97
C LYS A 18 16.69 -66.31 21.00
N PRO A 19 15.42 -66.45 21.42
CA PRO A 19 14.30 -66.26 20.52
C PRO A 19 14.30 -64.82 19.99
N LYS A 20 14.22 -64.66 18.67
CA LYS A 20 14.07 -63.37 17.95
C LYS A 20 12.84 -62.55 18.38
N ALA A 21 12.03 -63.05 19.32
CA ALA A 21 10.86 -62.38 19.87
C ALA A 21 11.20 -61.08 20.63
N SER A 22 12.40 -60.95 21.21
CA SER A 22 12.82 -59.73 21.92
C SER A 22 13.25 -58.58 21.00
N GLN A 23 13.56 -58.88 19.72
CA GLN A 23 13.95 -57.88 18.71
C GLN A 23 12.75 -57.38 17.90
N VAL A 24 11.75 -58.25 17.68
CA VAL A 24 10.51 -57.90 16.95
C VAL A 24 9.66 -56.87 17.71
N SER A 25 9.63 -56.94 19.05
CA SER A 25 8.92 -55.94 19.85
C SER A 25 9.59 -54.56 19.80
N THR A 26 10.93 -54.50 19.88
CA THR A 26 11.68 -53.23 19.83
C THR A 26 11.54 -52.54 18.47
N GLU A 27 11.56 -53.28 17.36
CA GLU A 27 11.35 -52.71 16.02
C GLU A 27 9.93 -52.12 15.83
N MET A 28 8.90 -52.75 16.40
CA MET A 28 7.53 -52.24 16.33
C MET A 28 7.35 -50.94 17.16
N HIS A 29 8.03 -50.81 18.29
CA HIS A 29 8.00 -49.59 19.10
C HIS A 29 8.78 -48.43 18.47
N MET A 30 9.90 -48.71 17.79
CA MET A 30 10.67 -47.69 17.06
C MET A 30 9.91 -47.13 15.84
N LYS A 31 9.15 -47.97 15.13
CA LYS A 31 8.33 -47.54 13.98
C LYS A 31 7.14 -46.67 14.38
N LYS A 32 6.52 -46.91 15.56
CA LYS A 32 5.46 -46.06 16.11
C LYS A 32 5.99 -44.71 16.62
N ALA A 33 7.15 -44.68 17.27
CA ALA A 33 7.76 -43.43 17.75
C ALA A 33 8.12 -42.49 16.59
N LYS A 34 8.72 -43.02 15.51
CA LYS A 34 9.09 -42.22 14.33
C LYS A 34 7.88 -41.59 13.62
N ARG A 35 6.72 -42.24 13.65
CA ARG A 35 5.46 -41.74 13.07
C ARG A 35 4.83 -40.61 13.90
N SER A 36 5.04 -40.60 15.22
CA SER A 36 4.54 -39.56 16.13
C SER A 36 5.30 -38.24 15.95
N TYR A 37 6.65 -38.29 15.92
CA TYR A 37 7.47 -37.09 15.69
C TYR A 37 7.17 -36.44 14.33
N MET A 38 6.92 -37.23 13.29
CA MET A 38 6.58 -36.71 11.97
C MET A 38 5.24 -35.94 11.96
N SER A 39 4.27 -36.35 12.78
CA SER A 39 3.02 -35.60 12.95
C SER A 39 3.25 -34.23 13.59
N PHE A 40 4.08 -34.16 14.64
CA PHE A 40 4.42 -32.88 15.27
C PHE A 40 5.14 -31.92 14.32
N PHE A 41 6.07 -32.42 13.50
CA PHE A 41 6.74 -31.61 12.48
C PHE A 41 5.76 -31.06 11.44
N VAL A 42 4.76 -31.85 11.01
CA VAL A 42 3.74 -31.39 10.06
C VAL A 42 2.87 -30.28 10.66
N HIS A 43 2.43 -30.42 11.91
CA HIS A 43 1.64 -29.39 12.58
C HIS A 43 2.46 -28.12 12.80
N PHE A 44 3.72 -28.26 13.20
CA PHE A 44 4.62 -27.13 13.39
C PHE A 44 4.89 -26.38 12.07
N ALA A 45 5.15 -27.12 10.99
CA ALA A 45 5.29 -26.55 9.65
C ALA A 45 4.01 -25.86 9.18
N ALA A 46 2.82 -26.42 9.47
CA ALA A 46 1.54 -25.80 9.12
C ALA A 46 1.33 -24.46 9.85
N ILE A 47 1.67 -24.38 11.15
CA ILE A 47 1.59 -23.14 11.94
C ILE A 47 2.55 -22.09 11.37
N ILE A 48 3.77 -22.48 11.01
CA ILE A 48 4.75 -21.56 10.39
C ILE A 48 4.23 -21.05 9.03
N CYS A 49 3.74 -21.94 8.17
CA CYS A 49 3.14 -21.54 6.89
C CYS A 49 1.97 -20.57 7.07
N LEU A 50 1.10 -20.82 8.06
CA LEU A 50 -0.02 -19.93 8.38
C LEU A 50 0.48 -18.55 8.84
N ALA A 51 1.50 -18.51 9.71
CA ALA A 51 2.11 -17.26 10.16
C ALA A 51 2.70 -16.45 8.98
N PHE A 52 3.44 -17.12 8.07
CA PHE A 52 3.96 -16.47 6.87
C PHE A 52 2.87 -15.98 5.92
N ALA A 53 1.79 -16.74 5.75
CA ALA A 53 0.65 -16.34 4.93
C ALA A 53 -0.04 -15.08 5.50
N LEU A 54 -0.24 -15.02 6.82
CA LEU A 54 -0.82 -13.85 7.49
C LEU A 54 0.06 -12.61 7.33
N ILE A 55 1.37 -12.75 7.53
CA ILE A 55 2.34 -11.65 7.35
C ILE A 55 2.32 -11.16 5.89
N SER A 56 2.27 -12.08 4.93
CA SER A 56 2.24 -11.76 3.50
C SER A 56 0.94 -11.06 3.12
N CYS A 57 -0.19 -11.49 3.68
CA CYS A 57 -1.50 -10.87 3.46
C CYS A 57 -1.55 -9.42 3.99
N VAL A 58 -1.03 -9.19 5.20
CA VAL A 58 -0.93 -7.84 5.79
C VAL A 58 -0.01 -6.95 4.97
N ARG A 59 1.13 -7.47 4.50
CA ARG A 59 2.05 -6.75 3.61
C ARG A 59 1.38 -6.40 2.27
N ALA A 60 0.67 -7.34 1.66
CA ALA A 60 -0.07 -7.10 0.42
C ALA A 60 -1.16 -6.04 0.59
N HIS A 61 -1.91 -6.07 1.70
CA HIS A 61 -2.91 -5.04 2.00
C HIS A 61 -2.28 -3.66 2.20
N LYS A 62 -1.14 -3.57 2.91
CA LYS A 62 -0.40 -2.31 3.07
C LYS A 62 0.18 -1.80 1.76
N ALA A 63 0.70 -2.67 0.91
CA ALA A 63 1.22 -2.29 -0.41
C ALA A 63 0.09 -1.78 -1.32
N LEU A 64 -1.09 -2.41 -1.25
CA LEU A 64 -2.26 -1.98 -2.02
C LEU A 64 -2.77 -0.61 -1.55
N SER A 65 -2.84 -0.38 -0.23
CA SER A 65 -3.27 0.92 0.29
C SER A 65 -2.28 2.04 0.00
N GLN A 66 -0.97 1.76 0.07
CA GLN A 66 0.06 2.71 -0.34
C GLN A 66 0.00 3.01 -1.85
N SER A 67 -0.21 2.00 -2.69
CA SER A 67 -0.38 2.18 -4.13
C SER A 67 -1.61 3.02 -4.45
N GLN A 68 -2.74 2.78 -3.77
CA GLN A 68 -3.97 3.58 -3.94
C GLN A 68 -3.77 5.03 -3.50
N ALA A 69 -3.03 5.28 -2.41
CA ALA A 69 -2.70 6.62 -1.96
C ALA A 69 -1.82 7.35 -2.99
N GLN A 70 -0.78 6.69 -3.51
CA GLN A 70 0.10 7.23 -4.54
C GLN A 70 -0.65 7.52 -5.85
N LEU A 71 -1.57 6.64 -6.27
CA LEU A 71 -2.43 6.88 -7.44
C LEU A 71 -3.32 8.10 -7.23
N THR A 72 -3.91 8.23 -6.05
CA THR A 72 -4.79 9.37 -5.72
C THR A 72 -3.99 10.67 -5.70
N GLU A 73 -2.80 10.67 -5.09
CA GLU A 73 -1.89 11.83 -5.08
C GLU A 73 -1.46 12.22 -6.50
N ALA A 74 -1.00 11.25 -7.30
CA ALA A 74 -0.62 11.48 -8.69
C ALA A 74 -1.77 12.02 -9.54
N GLN A 75 -2.98 11.48 -9.38
CA GLN A 75 -4.17 11.96 -10.09
C GLN A 75 -4.54 13.39 -9.65
N THR A 76 -4.38 13.71 -8.38
CA THR A 76 -4.64 15.07 -7.85
C THR A 76 -3.62 16.06 -8.40
N ALA A 77 -2.33 15.70 -8.38
CA ALA A 77 -1.25 16.51 -8.94
C ALA A 77 -1.43 16.72 -10.47
N PHE A 78 -1.86 15.67 -11.18
CA PHE A 78 -2.18 15.75 -12.60
C PHE A 78 -3.33 16.73 -12.86
N LYS A 79 -4.46 16.61 -12.15
CA LYS A 79 -5.59 17.54 -12.28
C LYS A 79 -5.20 18.98 -11.96
N GLN A 80 -4.42 19.20 -10.90
CA GLN A 80 -3.93 20.53 -10.55
C GLN A 80 -3.08 21.13 -11.68
N THR A 81 -2.16 20.33 -12.25
CA THR A 81 -1.31 20.76 -13.36
C THR A 81 -2.12 21.04 -14.62
N GLN A 82 -3.09 20.19 -14.94
CA GLN A 82 -4.00 20.37 -16.08
C GLN A 82 -4.83 21.65 -15.94
N ASN A 83 -5.39 21.91 -14.76
CA ASN A 83 -6.16 23.13 -14.50
C ASN A 83 -5.29 24.39 -14.63
N LYS A 84 -4.05 24.35 -14.10
CA LYS A 84 -3.09 25.45 -14.27
C LYS A 84 -2.76 25.69 -15.74
N TYR A 85 -2.51 24.63 -16.50
CA TYR A 85 -2.25 24.73 -17.94
C TYR A 85 -3.43 25.35 -18.70
N GLN A 86 -4.65 24.90 -18.43
CA GLN A 86 -5.86 25.46 -19.06
C GLN A 86 -6.05 26.94 -18.70
N ALA A 87 -5.85 27.32 -17.45
CA ALA A 87 -5.95 28.72 -17.02
C ALA A 87 -4.92 29.59 -17.74
N VAL A 88 -3.66 29.16 -17.78
CA VAL A 88 -2.59 29.88 -18.50
C VAL A 88 -2.88 29.98 -19.99
N GLN A 89 -3.40 28.91 -20.61
CA GLN A 89 -3.73 28.90 -22.02
C GLN A 89 -4.90 29.84 -22.34
N LEU A 90 -5.90 29.92 -21.47
CA LEU A 90 -7.03 30.84 -21.60
C LEU A 90 -6.56 32.29 -21.49
N GLU A 91 -5.72 32.60 -20.50
CA GLU A 91 -5.12 33.93 -20.34
C GLU A 91 -4.24 34.30 -21.53
N TYR A 92 -3.49 33.34 -22.08
CA TYR A 92 -2.70 33.55 -23.30
C TYR A 92 -3.57 33.86 -24.52
N GLN A 93 -4.65 33.12 -24.73
CA GLN A 93 -5.60 33.39 -25.81
C GLN A 93 -6.26 34.77 -25.66
N ARG A 94 -6.70 35.11 -24.44
CA ARG A 94 -7.23 36.43 -24.10
C ARG A 94 -6.21 37.55 -24.35
N SER A 95 -4.95 37.32 -24.01
CA SER A 95 -3.86 38.27 -24.24
C SER A 95 -3.54 38.48 -25.72
N GLN A 96 -3.86 37.53 -26.61
CA GLN A 96 -3.68 37.68 -28.06
C GLN A 96 -4.89 38.30 -28.75
N ASP A 97 -6.05 38.28 -28.12
CA ASP A 97 -7.29 38.80 -28.70
C ASP A 97 -7.37 40.32 -28.51
N PRO A 98 -7.24 41.12 -29.59
CA PRO A 98 -7.29 42.58 -29.52
C PRO A 98 -8.69 43.09 -29.11
N GLU A 99 -9.76 42.35 -29.37
CA GLU A 99 -11.11 42.73 -28.97
C GLU A 99 -11.28 42.60 -27.45
N TYR A 100 -10.75 41.51 -26.88
CA TYR A 100 -10.71 41.31 -25.43
C TYR A 100 -9.89 42.39 -24.73
N LEU A 101 -8.69 42.70 -25.24
CA LEU A 101 -7.84 43.76 -24.68
C LEU A 101 -8.50 45.13 -24.74
N ALA A 102 -9.21 45.46 -25.82
CA ALA A 102 -9.95 46.72 -25.93
C ALA A 102 -11.11 46.81 -24.93
N LYS A 103 -11.83 45.71 -24.66
CA LYS A 103 -12.87 45.65 -23.61
C LYS A 103 -12.27 45.80 -22.21
N LEU A 104 -11.15 45.14 -21.95
CA LEU A 104 -10.43 45.23 -20.68
C LEU A 104 -9.94 46.66 -20.42
N ALA A 105 -9.33 47.31 -21.43
CA ALA A 105 -8.86 48.68 -21.34
C ALA A 105 -10.00 49.68 -21.09
N ARG A 106 -11.16 49.51 -21.75
CA ARG A 106 -12.35 50.34 -21.48
C ARG A 106 -12.85 50.19 -20.04
N ARG A 107 -12.92 48.95 -19.55
CA ARG A 107 -13.48 48.62 -18.24
C ARG A 107 -12.58 49.03 -17.07
N ASP A 108 -11.29 48.69 -17.16
CA ASP A 108 -10.37 48.77 -16.02
C ASP A 108 -9.46 50.00 -16.08
N TYR A 109 -9.32 50.62 -17.26
CA TYR A 109 -8.40 51.74 -17.49
C TYR A 109 -9.05 52.96 -18.16
N PHE A 110 -10.39 52.98 -18.28
CA PHE A 110 -11.13 54.06 -18.94
C PHE A 110 -10.59 54.44 -20.32
N TYR A 111 -10.06 53.48 -21.08
CA TYR A 111 -9.58 53.72 -22.43
C TYR A 111 -10.77 54.04 -23.35
N SER A 112 -10.64 55.02 -24.24
CA SER A 112 -11.65 55.40 -25.23
C SER A 112 -10.95 55.64 -26.58
N LYS A 113 -11.62 55.32 -27.68
CA LYS A 113 -11.14 55.64 -29.03
C LYS A 113 -11.52 57.07 -29.42
N GLU A 114 -10.84 57.59 -30.43
CA GLU A 114 -11.16 58.91 -30.99
C GLU A 114 -12.64 59.00 -31.38
N GLY A 115 -13.36 59.93 -30.75
CA GLY A 115 -14.81 60.11 -30.90
C GLY A 115 -15.69 59.42 -29.84
N GLU A 116 -15.14 58.67 -28.88
CA GLU A 116 -15.89 58.09 -27.74
C GLU A 116 -15.80 59.02 -26.49
N ILE A 117 -16.91 59.23 -25.77
CA ILE A 117 -16.97 60.05 -24.54
C ILE A 117 -16.97 59.13 -23.31
N ILE A 118 -16.13 59.42 -22.31
CA ILE A 118 -16.09 58.71 -21.02
C ILE A 118 -16.95 59.48 -20.02
N PHE A 119 -17.94 58.79 -19.42
CA PHE A 119 -18.76 59.34 -18.34
C PHE A 119 -18.17 58.92 -17.00
N ASP A 120 -17.68 59.87 -16.22
CA ASP A 120 -17.28 59.64 -14.83
C ASP A 120 -18.43 59.99 -13.89
N ILE A 121 -18.98 58.98 -13.22
CA ILE A 121 -20.15 59.08 -12.37
C ILE A 121 -19.80 59.75 -11.02
N GLU A 122 -18.52 59.88 -10.67
CA GLU A 122 -18.06 60.55 -9.44
C GLU A 122 -17.87 62.06 -9.65
N SER A 123 -17.42 62.50 -10.83
CA SER A 123 -17.34 63.93 -11.14
C SER A 123 -18.71 64.58 -11.33
N ASP A 124 -19.64 63.89 -11.99
CA ASP A 124 -20.98 64.44 -12.30
C ASP A 124 -21.85 64.63 -11.05
N LYS A 125 -21.62 63.85 -9.99
CA LYS A 125 -22.32 64.04 -8.71
C LYS A 125 -21.88 65.31 -7.98
N MET A 126 -20.66 65.79 -8.19
CA MET A 126 -20.16 66.99 -7.50
C MET A 126 -20.80 68.28 -8.02
N ASP A 127 -21.22 68.30 -9.29
CA ASP A 127 -21.82 69.47 -9.92
C ASP A 127 -23.32 69.62 -9.56
N ASP A 128 -24.04 68.51 -9.37
CA ASP A 128 -25.47 68.51 -9.00
C ASP A 128 -25.72 68.86 -7.51
N TYR A 129 -24.77 68.60 -6.59
CA TYR A 129 -24.92 68.96 -5.18
C TYR A 129 -24.70 70.46 -4.88
N GLN A 130 -24.06 71.23 -5.78
CA GLN A 130 -23.82 72.66 -5.57
C GLN A 130 -25.00 73.55 -5.97
N ILE A 131 -25.99 73.00 -6.69
CA ILE A 131 -27.16 73.77 -7.15
C ILE A 131 -28.18 73.99 -6.01
N PHE A 132 -28.19 73.13 -5.00
CA PHE A 132 -29.18 73.17 -3.90
C PHE A 132 -28.64 73.67 -2.55
N SER A 133 -27.37 74.07 -2.46
CA SER A 133 -26.74 74.47 -1.18
C SER A 133 -26.75 75.98 -0.91
N ASN A 134 -27.14 76.81 -1.90
CA ASN A 134 -27.12 78.26 -1.79
C ASN A 134 -28.52 78.88 -1.89
N THR A 135 -29.39 78.51 -0.96
CA THR A 135 -30.62 79.25 -0.64
C THR A 135 -30.70 79.37 0.88
N LYS A 136 -30.16 80.49 1.37
CA LYS A 136 -30.38 80.99 2.73
C LYS A 136 -31.20 82.26 2.67
#